data_AF-A0A291PD58-F1
#
_entry.id   AF-A0A291PD58-F1
#
_cell.length_a   1.000
_cell.length_b   1.000
_cell.length_c   1.000
_cell.angle_alpha   90.00
_cell.angle_beta   90.00
_cell.angle_gamma   90.00
#
_symmetry.space_group_name_H-M   'P 1'
#
loop_
_entity.id
_entity.type
_entity.pdbx_description
1 polymer ?
#
loop_
_entity_poly.entity_id
_entity_poly.type
_entity_poly.pdbx_seq_one_letter_code
_entity_poly.pdbx_strand_id
1 'polypeptide(L)'
;MRNNLSKSLDFTMAAEGGYQCNRSDDGNWSGGRVGRGNLAGTKYGISAALMALVMGSVVSVTSTIMRRVTIGQARSIATERFWQVMRCGDLPAGVDVMLFDFGFNSTPERAVEHLQTVTGVALVDGFIGPDTLFAVENAALHRIAPFLSRDYAEQFQTWLGVSPDGHIGPQTLRAAAEQQAHDAMLVYALASQQEAAYRSFKKFSVFGDGWLNRLEARVAIAHQFLAARDAPAAVA
;
A
#
# COMPACT_ATOMS: atom_id res chain seq x y z
N MET A 1 -4.48 -1.65 -19.23
CA MET A 1 -4.64 -1.83 -17.77
C MET A 1 -5.88 -1.09 -17.31
N ARG A 2 -6.75 -1.71 -16.49
CA ARG A 2 -7.83 -0.98 -15.81
C ARG A 2 -7.20 -0.16 -14.70
N ASN A 3 -7.47 1.15 -14.67
CA ASN A 3 -6.94 2.05 -13.66
C ASN A 3 -7.83 2.01 -12.40
N ASN A 4 -7.33 1.44 -11.30
CA ASN A 4 -8.06 1.36 -10.02
C ASN A 4 -7.86 2.59 -9.12
N LEU A 5 -7.29 3.70 -9.63
CA LEU A 5 -6.98 4.90 -8.85
C LEU A 5 -8.15 5.40 -8.02
N SER A 6 -9.34 5.56 -8.61
CA SER A 6 -10.50 6.11 -7.87
C SER A 6 -10.86 5.22 -6.68
N LYS A 7 -11.00 3.91 -6.89
CA LYS A 7 -11.34 2.95 -5.83
C LYS A 7 -10.24 2.86 -4.77
N SER A 8 -8.98 2.94 -5.18
CA SER A 8 -7.82 2.93 -4.27
C SER A 8 -7.75 4.19 -3.41
N LEU A 9 -8.02 5.36 -4.00
CA LEU A 9 -8.15 6.62 -3.26
C LEU A 9 -9.33 6.57 -2.29
N ASP A 10 -10.47 6.05 -2.73
CA ASP A 10 -11.66 5.91 -1.89
C ASP A 10 -11.35 5.06 -0.66
N PHE A 11 -10.71 3.91 -0.82
CA PHE A 11 -10.27 3.09 0.31
C PHE A 11 -9.24 3.80 1.20
N THR A 12 -8.16 4.30 0.59
CA THR A 12 -7.01 4.86 1.33
C THR A 12 -7.39 6.09 2.13
N MET A 13 -8.37 6.86 1.63
CA MET A 13 -8.79 8.13 2.21
C MET A 13 -10.13 8.07 2.94
N ALA A 14 -10.89 6.95 2.85
CA ALA A 14 -12.16 6.76 3.58
C ALA A 14 -12.01 6.77 5.10
N ALA A 15 -10.80 6.54 5.61
CA ALA A 15 -10.47 6.81 7.00
C ALA A 15 -10.44 8.33 7.23
N GLU A 16 -11.62 8.97 7.26
CA GLU A 16 -11.76 10.42 7.34
C GLU A 16 -11.29 10.94 8.70
N GLY A 17 -9.99 11.16 8.81
CA GLY A 17 -9.43 12.11 9.75
C GLY A 17 -9.80 13.52 9.31
N GLY A 18 -10.63 14.18 10.10
CA GLY A 18 -10.72 15.64 10.09
C GLY A 18 -9.36 16.27 10.41
N TYR A 19 -9.32 17.60 10.45
CA TYR A 19 -8.10 18.28 10.86
C TYR A 19 -7.69 17.87 12.28
N GLN A 20 -6.47 17.38 12.46
CA GLN A 20 -5.87 17.14 13.77
C GLN A 20 -4.57 17.94 13.92
N CYS A 21 -4.28 18.37 15.15
CA CYS A 21 -3.06 19.11 15.46
C CYS A 21 -2.57 18.77 16.88
N ASN A 22 -1.72 17.75 16.97
CA ASN A 22 -1.03 17.34 18.18
C ASN A 22 0.42 17.83 18.13
N ARG A 23 0.82 18.62 19.14
CA ARG A 23 2.17 19.18 19.26
C ARG A 23 3.25 18.10 19.38
N SER A 24 2.93 16.93 19.92
CA SER A 24 3.88 15.83 20.14
C SER A 24 3.97 14.87 18.95
N ASP A 25 3.29 15.17 17.85
CA ASP A 25 3.28 14.36 16.64
C ASP A 25 4.14 15.00 15.55
N ASP A 26 5.22 14.32 15.14
CA ASP A 26 6.15 14.80 14.11
C ASP A 26 5.43 15.19 12.80
N GLY A 27 4.41 14.43 12.40
CA GLY A 27 3.67 14.68 11.16
C GLY A 27 2.89 16.00 11.14
N ASN A 28 2.71 16.64 12.30
CA ASN A 28 1.95 17.89 12.43
C ASN A 28 2.86 19.11 12.29
N TRP A 29 4.18 18.91 12.20
CA TRP A 29 5.18 19.96 12.03
C TRP A 29 5.65 20.04 10.58
N SER A 30 5.66 21.24 10.00
CA SER A 30 6.00 21.43 8.58
C SER A 30 7.46 21.10 8.25
N GLY A 31 8.35 21.06 9.25
CA GLY A 31 9.72 20.57 9.12
C GLY A 31 9.88 19.06 9.35
N GLY A 32 8.78 18.32 9.51
CA GLY A 32 8.77 16.84 9.62
C GLY A 32 9.28 16.29 10.94
N ARG A 33 9.55 17.14 11.93
CA ARG A 33 9.95 16.75 13.29
C ARG A 33 9.38 17.75 14.30
N VAL A 34 9.07 17.28 15.51
CA VAL A 34 8.63 18.14 16.61
C VAL A 34 9.58 19.31 16.81
N GLY A 35 9.02 20.53 16.83
CA GLY A 35 9.78 21.78 16.99
C GLY A 35 10.44 22.31 15.71
N ARG A 36 10.29 21.65 14.55
CA ARG A 36 10.87 22.11 13.27
C ARG A 36 9.77 22.67 12.36
N GLY A 37 9.90 23.94 12.00
CA GLY A 37 8.89 24.64 11.20
C GLY A 37 7.65 25.00 12.01
N ASN A 38 6.52 25.16 11.32
CA ASN A 38 5.25 25.50 11.94
C ASN A 38 4.50 24.25 12.39
N LEU A 39 3.89 24.30 13.57
CA LEU A 39 2.88 23.32 13.98
C LEU A 39 1.58 23.58 13.19
N ALA A 40 1.43 22.88 12.07
CA ALA A 40 0.36 23.11 11.11
C ALA A 40 -0.73 22.03 11.15
N GLY A 41 -0.44 20.84 11.67
CA GLY A 41 -1.39 19.73 11.75
C GLY A 41 -1.48 18.90 10.47
N THR A 42 -2.38 17.92 10.48
CA THR A 42 -2.62 16.96 9.39
C THR A 42 -4.11 16.96 9.05
N LYS A 43 -4.47 16.81 7.78
CA LYS A 43 -5.87 16.68 7.33
C LYS A 43 -5.97 15.72 6.15
N TYR A 44 -6.95 14.81 6.16
CA TYR A 44 -7.14 13.79 5.10
C TYR A 44 -5.87 12.97 4.80
N GLY A 45 -5.08 12.65 5.83
CA GLY A 45 -3.81 11.95 5.70
C GLY A 45 -2.64 12.80 5.16
N ILE A 46 -2.87 14.05 4.76
CA ILE A 46 -1.82 14.95 4.29
C ILE A 46 -1.14 15.61 5.49
N SER A 47 0.13 15.23 5.74
CA SER A 47 0.95 15.77 6.82
C SER A 47 1.43 17.20 6.51
N ALA A 48 1.81 17.94 7.54
CA ALA A 48 2.36 19.29 7.37
C ALA A 48 3.66 19.28 6.56
N ALA A 49 4.50 18.25 6.73
CA ALA A 49 5.75 18.10 5.99
C ALA A 49 5.51 17.75 4.51
N LEU A 50 4.53 16.89 4.21
CA LEU A 50 4.12 16.62 2.84
C LEU A 50 3.57 17.87 2.17
N MET A 51 2.75 18.66 2.88
CA MET A 51 2.28 19.94 2.37
C MET A 51 3.43 20.92 2.12
N ALA A 52 4.45 20.96 2.98
CA ALA A 52 5.62 21.81 2.79
C ALA A 52 6.38 21.44 1.51
N LEU A 53 6.50 20.15 1.23
CA LEU A 53 7.11 19.63 0.01
C LEU A 53 6.28 19.95 -1.24
N VAL A 54 4.94 19.91 -1.15
CA VAL A 54 4.04 20.31 -2.24
C VAL A 54 4.12 21.82 -2.50
N MET A 55 4.18 22.62 -1.44
CA MET A 55 4.26 24.08 -1.53
C MET A 55 5.68 24.61 -1.81
N GLY A 56 6.70 23.76 -1.73
CA GLY A 56 8.11 24.17 -1.81
C GLY A 56 8.56 25.09 -0.68
N SER A 57 7.85 25.13 0.45
CA SER A 57 8.14 26.05 1.56
C SER A 57 7.65 25.52 2.91
N VAL A 58 8.60 25.25 3.80
CA VAL A 58 8.34 24.84 5.20
C VAL A 58 7.65 25.93 6.00
N VAL A 59 8.05 27.19 5.80
CA VAL A 59 7.54 28.34 6.59
C VAL A 59 6.16 28.80 6.14
N SER A 60 5.78 28.50 4.89
CA SER A 60 4.47 28.89 4.36
C SER A 60 3.34 27.98 4.84
N VAL A 61 3.62 26.75 5.27
CA VAL A 61 2.58 25.83 5.76
C VAL A 61 2.12 26.28 7.14
N THR A 62 0.84 26.61 7.26
CA THR A 62 0.23 27.03 8.54
C THR A 62 -1.00 26.18 8.86
N SER A 63 -1.46 26.21 10.10
CA SER A 63 -2.72 25.55 10.49
C SER A 63 -3.91 26.04 9.69
N THR A 64 -3.95 27.32 9.30
CA THR A 64 -5.01 27.89 8.46
C THR A 64 -5.05 27.26 7.08
N ILE A 65 -3.88 27.03 6.47
CA ILE A 65 -3.76 26.33 5.19
C ILE A 65 -4.20 24.88 5.34
N MET A 66 -3.65 24.16 6.33
CA MET A 66 -3.98 22.75 6.55
C MET A 66 -5.47 22.52 6.82
N ARG A 67 -6.14 23.43 7.54
CA ARG A 67 -7.60 23.35 7.77
C ARG A 67 -8.42 23.54 6.48
N ARG A 68 -7.92 24.32 5.52
CA ARG A 68 -8.59 24.62 4.24
C ARG A 68 -8.35 23.58 3.16
N VAL A 69 -7.44 22.62 3.36
CA VAL A 69 -7.22 21.52 2.42
C VAL A 69 -8.55 20.82 2.13
N THR A 70 -8.92 20.74 0.86
CA THR A 70 -10.12 20.04 0.40
C THR A 70 -9.82 18.57 0.16
N ILE A 71 -10.86 17.73 0.14
CA ILE A 71 -10.68 16.32 -0.23
C ILE A 71 -10.14 16.18 -1.66
N GLY A 72 -10.54 17.07 -2.58
CA GLY A 72 -10.03 17.09 -3.95
C GLY A 72 -8.53 17.38 -4.00
N GLN A 73 -8.05 18.38 -3.25
CA GLN A 73 -6.62 18.67 -3.16
C GLN A 73 -5.84 17.49 -2.55
N ALA A 74 -6.38 16.88 -1.49
CA ALA A 74 -5.75 15.72 -0.88
C ALA A 74 -5.66 14.53 -1.85
N ARG A 75 -6.70 14.29 -2.66
CA ARG A 75 -6.70 13.25 -3.71
C ARG A 75 -5.69 13.55 -4.81
N SER A 76 -5.56 14.79 -5.25
CA SER A 76 -4.53 15.20 -6.22
C SER A 76 -3.12 14.96 -5.67
N ILE A 77 -2.85 15.38 -4.42
CA ILE A 77 -1.56 15.13 -3.77
C ILE A 77 -1.29 13.63 -3.65
N ALA A 78 -2.27 12.83 -3.22
CA ALA A 78 -2.12 11.38 -3.11
C ALA A 78 -1.84 10.73 -4.48
N THR A 79 -2.50 11.22 -5.54
CA THR A 79 -2.27 10.74 -6.92
C THR A 79 -0.85 11.07 -7.38
N GLU A 80 -0.43 12.32 -7.28
CA GLU A 80 0.85 12.80 -7.82
C GLU A 80 2.05 12.31 -7.00
N ARG A 81 1.94 12.28 -5.68
CA ARG A 81 3.08 12.02 -4.78
C ARG A 81 3.22 10.57 -4.34
N PHE A 82 2.20 9.75 -4.56
CA PHE A 82 2.20 8.35 -4.17
C PHE A 82 1.86 7.46 -5.36
N TRP A 83 0.65 7.57 -5.93
CA TRP A 83 0.20 6.66 -7.00
C TRP A 83 1.10 6.72 -8.24
N GLN A 84 1.42 7.93 -8.72
CA GLN A 84 2.27 8.11 -9.90
C GLN A 84 3.74 7.80 -9.60
N VAL A 85 4.26 8.24 -8.44
CA VAL A 85 5.65 7.97 -8.02
C VAL A 85 5.91 6.47 -7.91
N MET A 86 4.98 5.72 -7.33
CA MET A 86 5.06 4.27 -7.22
C MET A 86 4.54 3.55 -8.47
N ARG A 87 4.21 4.28 -9.54
CA ARG A 87 3.68 3.72 -10.80
C ARG A 87 2.57 2.69 -10.58
N CYS A 88 1.69 2.90 -9.61
CA CYS A 88 0.64 1.96 -9.25
C CYS A 88 -0.28 1.61 -10.44
N GLY A 89 -0.46 2.55 -11.38
CA GLY A 89 -1.23 2.31 -12.61
C GLY A 89 -0.60 1.32 -13.60
N ASP A 90 0.68 1.02 -13.45
CA ASP A 90 1.43 0.05 -14.27
C ASP A 90 1.50 -1.34 -13.61
N LEU A 91 0.95 -1.51 -12.40
CA LEU A 91 0.99 -2.76 -11.65
C LEU A 91 -0.28 -3.60 -11.87
N PRO A 92 -0.23 -4.93 -11.62
CA PRO A 92 -1.41 -5.77 -11.63
C PRO A 92 -2.48 -5.29 -10.65
N ALA A 93 -3.74 -5.53 -11.02
CA ALA A 93 -4.88 -5.24 -10.15
C ALA A 93 -4.73 -5.98 -8.81
N GLY A 94 -4.97 -5.28 -7.70
CA GLY A 94 -4.77 -5.81 -6.35
C GLY A 94 -3.37 -5.54 -5.81
N VAL A 95 -2.32 -5.72 -6.63
CA VAL A 95 -0.94 -5.31 -6.25
C VAL A 95 -0.86 -3.79 -6.15
N ASP A 96 -1.52 -3.08 -7.07
CA ASP A 96 -1.62 -1.62 -7.11
C ASP A 96 -2.12 -1.01 -5.78
N VAL A 97 -3.23 -1.51 -5.23
CA VAL A 97 -3.81 -1.01 -3.97
C VAL A 97 -3.00 -1.44 -2.75
N MET A 98 -2.43 -2.65 -2.77
CA MET A 98 -1.52 -3.11 -1.70
C MET A 98 -0.30 -2.21 -1.58
N LEU A 99 0.24 -1.77 -2.72
CA LEU A 99 1.36 -0.83 -2.75
C LEU A 99 0.94 0.58 -2.35
N PHE A 100 -0.14 1.10 -2.96
CA PHE A 100 -0.59 2.48 -2.78
C PHE A 100 -0.92 2.81 -1.33
N ASP A 101 -1.79 2.02 -0.70
CA ASP A 101 -2.27 2.31 0.65
C ASP A 101 -1.15 2.13 1.70
N PHE A 102 -0.28 1.13 1.53
CA PHE A 102 0.86 0.95 2.41
C PHE A 102 1.87 2.09 2.25
N GLY A 103 2.18 2.51 1.03
CA GLY A 103 3.05 3.65 0.75
C GLY A 103 2.49 4.97 1.29
N PHE A 104 1.17 5.14 1.27
CA PHE A 104 0.50 6.30 1.85
C PHE A 104 0.58 6.32 3.39
N ASN A 105 0.44 5.17 4.05
CA ASN A 105 0.54 5.07 5.51
C ASN A 105 2.00 5.04 6.02
N SER A 106 2.94 4.62 5.19
CA SER A 106 4.38 4.60 5.48
C SER A 106 5.11 5.62 4.61
N THR A 107 5.75 5.17 3.54
CA THR A 107 6.43 5.98 2.53
C THR A 107 6.44 5.25 1.18
N PRO A 108 6.44 5.97 0.04
CA PRO A 108 6.57 5.36 -1.28
C PRO A 108 7.77 4.41 -1.42
N GLU A 109 8.95 4.85 -0.98
CA GLU A 109 10.22 4.10 -1.05
C GLU A 109 10.09 2.74 -0.37
N ARG A 110 9.73 2.71 0.93
CA ARG A 110 9.52 1.46 1.69
C ARG A 110 8.51 0.52 1.05
N ALA A 111 7.43 1.06 0.47
CA ALA A 111 6.43 0.21 -0.19
C ALA A 111 7.01 -0.48 -1.43
N VAL A 112 7.77 0.26 -2.25
CA VAL A 112 8.44 -0.30 -3.43
C VAL A 112 9.54 -1.28 -3.04
N GLU A 113 10.30 -1.02 -1.98
CA GLU A 113 11.32 -1.95 -1.46
C GLU A 113 10.71 -3.31 -1.09
N HIS A 114 9.53 -3.32 -0.44
CA HIS A 114 8.80 -4.55 -0.15
C HIS A 114 8.40 -5.30 -1.43
N LEU A 115 7.90 -4.59 -2.45
CA LEU A 115 7.53 -5.19 -3.73
C LEU A 115 8.74 -5.81 -4.42
N GLN A 116 9.85 -5.08 -4.53
CA GLN A 116 11.11 -5.54 -5.13
C GLN A 116 11.68 -6.76 -4.39
N THR A 117 11.59 -6.76 -3.06
CA THR A 117 12.01 -7.89 -2.22
C THR A 117 11.20 -9.14 -2.53
N VAL A 118 9.87 -9.02 -2.56
CA VAL A 118 8.95 -10.15 -2.80
C VAL A 118 9.09 -10.72 -4.21
N THR A 119 9.30 -9.86 -5.21
CA THR A 119 9.45 -10.28 -6.61
C THR A 119 10.87 -10.73 -6.95
N GLY A 120 11.84 -10.54 -6.05
CA GLY A 120 13.21 -11.01 -6.20
C GLY A 120 14.05 -10.15 -7.16
N VAL A 121 13.75 -8.85 -7.27
CA VAL A 121 14.59 -7.91 -8.03
C VAL A 121 15.99 -7.89 -7.40
N ALA A 122 17.03 -7.92 -8.24
CA ALA A 122 18.41 -8.00 -7.77
C ALA A 122 18.87 -6.75 -6.98
N LEU A 123 18.37 -5.57 -7.37
CA LEU A 123 18.59 -4.31 -6.69
C LEU A 123 17.28 -3.83 -6.07
N VAL A 124 17.27 -3.68 -4.75
CA VAL A 124 16.16 -3.09 -4.00
C VAL A 124 16.53 -1.62 -3.75
N ASP A 125 15.96 -0.71 -4.54
CA ASP A 125 16.28 0.72 -4.55
C ASP A 125 15.06 1.64 -4.28
N GLY A 126 13.88 1.05 -4.06
CA GLY A 126 12.67 1.81 -3.80
C GLY A 126 12.10 2.54 -5.02
N PHE A 127 12.55 2.22 -6.24
CA PHE A 127 12.08 2.82 -7.48
C PHE A 127 11.50 1.79 -8.47
N ILE A 128 10.32 2.06 -9.03
CA ILE A 128 9.72 1.17 -10.03
C ILE A 128 10.28 1.47 -11.44
N GLY A 129 11.39 0.80 -11.75
CA GLY A 129 11.97 0.74 -13.09
C GLY A 129 11.45 -0.43 -13.95
N PRO A 130 11.94 -0.58 -15.20
CA PRO A 130 11.60 -1.69 -16.09
C PRO A 130 11.88 -3.07 -15.47
N ASP A 131 12.98 -3.22 -14.74
CA ASP A 131 13.34 -4.50 -14.10
C ASP A 131 12.34 -4.88 -13.00
N THR A 132 11.83 -3.89 -12.25
CA THR A 132 10.80 -4.13 -11.24
C THR A 132 9.49 -4.55 -11.90
N LEU A 133 9.07 -3.88 -12.98
CA LEU A 133 7.85 -4.27 -13.71
C LEU A 133 7.97 -5.66 -14.33
N PHE A 134 9.11 -5.98 -14.94
CA PHE A 134 9.38 -7.31 -15.47
C PHE A 134 9.30 -8.38 -14.35
N ALA A 135 9.90 -8.13 -13.19
CA ALA A 135 9.85 -9.05 -12.06
C ALA A 135 8.43 -9.20 -11.50
N VAL A 136 7.65 -8.12 -11.41
CA VAL A 136 6.24 -8.17 -11.00
C VAL A 136 5.41 -9.04 -11.95
N GLU A 137 5.71 -9.10 -13.24
CA GLU A 137 4.96 -9.93 -14.19
C GLU A 137 5.45 -11.39 -14.25
N ASN A 138 6.70 -11.65 -13.90
CA ASN A 138 7.38 -12.93 -14.20
C ASN A 138 7.95 -13.66 -12.98
N ALA A 139 7.76 -13.14 -11.76
CA ALA A 139 8.27 -13.78 -10.55
C ALA A 139 7.72 -15.21 -10.41
N ALA A 140 8.62 -16.18 -10.25
CA ALA A 140 8.21 -17.57 -10.11
C ALA A 140 7.52 -17.77 -8.74
N LEU A 141 6.39 -18.48 -8.72
CA LEU A 141 5.60 -18.72 -7.49
C LEU A 141 6.45 -19.26 -6.33
N HIS A 142 7.39 -20.17 -6.60
CA HIS A 142 8.28 -20.74 -5.58
C HIS A 142 9.29 -19.74 -5.00
N ARG A 143 9.57 -18.62 -5.69
CA ARG A 143 10.38 -17.51 -5.19
C ARG A 143 9.56 -16.54 -4.33
N ILE A 144 8.27 -16.41 -4.60
CA ILE A 144 7.33 -15.61 -3.80
C ILE A 144 6.97 -16.35 -2.50
N ALA A 145 6.83 -17.68 -2.56
CA ALA A 145 6.39 -18.55 -1.46
C ALA A 145 7.03 -18.25 -0.08
N PRO A 146 8.36 -18.04 0.03
CA PRO A 146 9.02 -17.81 1.32
C PRO A 146 8.62 -16.50 2.00
N PHE A 147 7.99 -15.56 1.28
CA PHE A 147 7.57 -14.28 1.82
C PHE A 147 6.17 -14.30 2.42
N LEU A 148 5.43 -15.40 2.28
CA LEU A 148 4.14 -15.57 2.94
C LEU A 148 4.37 -16.01 4.39
N SER A 149 3.79 -15.26 5.33
CA SER A 149 3.65 -15.74 6.72
C SER A 149 2.70 -16.93 6.76
N ARG A 150 2.74 -17.69 7.86
CA ARG A 150 1.85 -18.85 8.07
C ARG A 150 0.37 -18.47 7.89
N ASP A 151 -0.06 -17.37 8.50
CA ASP A 151 -1.46 -16.94 8.51
C ASP A 151 -1.92 -16.55 7.08
N TYR A 152 -1.11 -15.78 6.34
CA TYR A 152 -1.45 -15.45 4.95
C TYR A 152 -1.27 -16.61 3.98
N ALA A 153 -0.41 -17.59 4.29
CA ALA A 153 -0.34 -18.84 3.54
C ALA A 153 -1.63 -19.66 3.69
N GLU A 154 -2.17 -19.76 4.91
CA GLU A 154 -3.47 -20.41 5.17
C GLU A 154 -4.62 -19.69 4.45
N GLN A 155 -4.62 -18.35 4.43
CA GLN A 155 -5.60 -17.56 3.67
C GLN A 155 -5.48 -17.77 2.16
N PHE A 156 -4.25 -17.75 1.61
CA PHE A 156 -4.02 -18.02 0.19
C PHE A 156 -4.46 -19.43 -0.21
N GLN A 157 -4.16 -20.44 0.60
CA GLN A 157 -4.61 -21.82 0.39
C GLN A 157 -6.13 -21.93 0.43
N THR A 158 -6.78 -21.26 1.39
CA THR A 158 -8.24 -21.18 1.47
C THR A 158 -8.82 -20.54 0.20
N TRP A 159 -8.22 -19.45 -0.28
CA TRP A 159 -8.63 -18.78 -1.52
C TRP A 159 -8.48 -19.67 -2.76
N LEU A 160 -7.42 -20.48 -2.83
CA LEU A 160 -7.21 -21.48 -3.88
C LEU A 160 -8.16 -22.69 -3.80
N GLY A 161 -8.86 -22.87 -2.68
CA GLY A 161 -9.68 -24.06 -2.42
C GLY A 161 -8.87 -25.32 -2.11
N VAL A 162 -7.64 -25.18 -1.60
CA VAL A 162 -6.80 -26.30 -1.15
C VAL A 162 -6.74 -26.35 0.38
N SER A 163 -6.17 -27.42 0.96
CA SER A 163 -6.04 -27.55 2.42
C SER A 163 -5.18 -26.41 3.00
N PRO A 164 -5.68 -25.64 3.99
CA PRO A 164 -4.97 -24.52 4.59
C PRO A 164 -4.05 -24.98 5.73
N ASP A 165 -2.93 -25.62 5.38
CA ASP A 165 -1.93 -26.10 6.35
C ASP A 165 -0.85 -25.06 6.69
N GLY A 166 -0.88 -23.90 6.03
CA GLY A 166 0.08 -22.80 6.19
C GLY A 166 1.45 -23.05 5.54
N HIS A 167 1.61 -24.15 4.81
CA HIS A 167 2.84 -24.55 4.13
C HIS A 167 2.67 -24.50 2.62
N ILE A 168 3.35 -23.55 1.96
CA ILE A 168 3.31 -23.43 0.49
C ILE A 168 4.17 -24.52 -0.16
N GLY A 169 3.60 -25.71 -0.31
CA GLY A 169 4.23 -26.88 -0.92
C GLY A 169 3.87 -27.08 -2.41
N PRO A 170 4.34 -28.18 -3.02
CA PRO A 170 4.09 -28.47 -4.44
C PRO A 170 2.61 -28.52 -4.83
N GLN A 171 1.72 -28.95 -3.93
CA GLN A 171 0.27 -28.98 -4.19
C GLN A 171 -0.30 -27.57 -4.31
N THR A 172 0.03 -26.68 -3.36
CA THR A 172 -0.39 -25.26 -3.40
C THR A 172 0.20 -24.54 -4.61
N LEU A 173 1.47 -24.76 -4.93
CA LEU A 173 2.13 -24.16 -6.10
C LEU A 173 1.49 -24.63 -7.42
N ARG A 174 1.12 -25.92 -7.52
CA ARG A 174 0.41 -26.44 -8.68
C ARG A 174 -0.97 -25.80 -8.83
N ALA A 175 -1.76 -25.77 -7.76
CA ALA A 175 -3.08 -25.15 -7.78
C ALA A 175 -3.01 -23.65 -8.16
N ALA A 176 -2.02 -22.94 -7.60
CA ALA A 176 -1.79 -21.54 -7.95
C ALA A 176 -1.42 -21.36 -9.43
N ALA A 177 -0.58 -22.23 -9.99
CA ALA A 177 -0.21 -22.18 -11.41
C ALA A 177 -1.42 -22.48 -12.33
N GLU A 178 -2.21 -23.51 -12.01
CA GLU A 178 -3.40 -23.91 -12.76
C GLU A 178 -4.48 -22.81 -12.77
N GLN A 179 -4.62 -22.08 -11.66
CA GLN A 179 -5.57 -20.96 -11.53
C GLN A 179 -4.97 -19.60 -11.95
N GLN A 180 -3.73 -19.58 -12.47
CA GLN A 180 -3.01 -18.34 -12.81
C GLN A 180 -2.98 -17.32 -11.65
N ALA A 181 -2.87 -17.81 -10.42
CA ALA A 181 -3.00 -17.04 -9.18
C ALA A 181 -1.74 -16.24 -8.78
N HIS A 182 -0.89 -15.89 -9.75
CA HIS A 182 0.36 -15.17 -9.53
C HIS A 182 0.14 -13.87 -8.74
N ASP A 183 -0.79 -13.03 -9.20
CA ASP A 183 -1.03 -11.72 -8.59
C ASP A 183 -1.70 -11.84 -7.22
N ALA A 184 -2.57 -12.84 -7.03
CA ALA A 184 -3.13 -13.15 -5.72
C ALA A 184 -2.02 -13.56 -4.73
N MET A 185 -1.05 -14.36 -5.17
CA MET A 185 0.09 -14.73 -4.33
C MET A 185 0.97 -13.53 -3.96
N LEU A 186 1.19 -12.59 -4.90
CA LEU A 186 1.86 -11.32 -4.60
C LEU A 186 1.10 -10.49 -3.56
N VAL A 187 -0.23 -10.42 -3.64
CA VAL A 187 -1.06 -9.73 -2.63
C VAL A 187 -0.81 -10.30 -1.23
N TYR A 188 -0.85 -11.62 -1.06
CA TYR A 188 -0.62 -12.26 0.24
C TYR A 188 0.82 -12.15 0.74
N ALA A 189 1.80 -12.20 -0.16
CA ALA A 189 3.21 -11.98 0.18
C ALA A 189 3.44 -10.54 0.64
N LEU A 190 2.91 -9.55 -0.08
CA LEU A 190 2.96 -8.15 0.34
C LEU A 190 2.26 -7.93 1.68
N ALA A 191 1.09 -8.53 1.89
CA ALA A 191 0.39 -8.45 3.16
C ALA A 191 1.27 -8.95 4.33
N SER A 192 1.93 -10.09 4.15
CA SER A 192 2.86 -10.65 5.14
C SER A 192 4.01 -9.70 5.47
N GLN A 193 4.66 -9.12 4.45
CA GLN A 193 5.76 -8.18 4.67
C GLN A 193 5.28 -6.88 5.34
N GLN A 194 4.09 -6.40 4.95
CA GLN A 194 3.52 -5.15 5.45
C GLN A 194 2.99 -5.29 6.89
N GLU A 195 2.44 -6.45 7.25
CA GLU A 195 2.11 -6.79 8.63
C GLU A 195 3.36 -6.78 9.51
N ALA A 196 4.43 -7.46 9.08
CA ALA A 196 5.70 -7.47 9.79
C ALA A 196 6.26 -6.04 9.98
N ALA A 197 6.13 -5.20 8.96
CA ALA A 197 6.47 -3.79 9.06
C ALA A 197 5.64 -3.05 10.11
N TYR A 198 4.31 -3.18 10.08
CA TYR A 198 3.44 -2.54 11.07
C TYR A 198 3.78 -2.98 12.50
N ARG A 199 3.99 -4.28 12.72
CA ARG A 199 4.40 -4.84 14.02
C ARG A 199 5.73 -4.27 14.53
N SER A 200 6.61 -3.80 13.64
CA SER A 200 7.89 -3.16 14.00
C SER A 200 7.78 -1.68 14.38
N PHE A 201 6.64 -1.03 14.13
CA PHE A 201 6.51 0.42 14.36
C PHE A 201 6.40 0.76 15.85
N LYS A 202 7.04 1.85 16.28
CA LYS A 202 7.09 2.30 17.68
C LYS A 202 5.72 2.45 18.35
N LYS A 203 4.67 2.81 17.60
CA LYS A 203 3.31 3.03 18.11
C LYS A 203 2.37 1.82 17.92
N PHE A 204 2.91 0.65 17.58
CA PHE A 204 2.11 -0.56 17.35
C PHE A 204 1.28 -0.96 18.57
N SER A 205 1.78 -0.81 19.79
CA SER A 205 1.01 -1.12 21.01
C SER A 205 -0.25 -0.27 21.21
N VAL A 206 -0.38 0.85 20.49
CA VAL A 206 -1.53 1.78 20.58
C VAL A 206 -2.43 1.69 19.35
N PHE A 207 -1.83 1.59 18.15
CA PHE A 207 -2.57 1.66 16.88
C PHE A 207 -2.50 0.37 16.05
N GLY A 208 -1.82 -0.67 16.54
CA GLY A 208 -1.52 -1.90 15.81
C GLY A 208 -2.77 -2.58 15.28
N ASP A 209 -3.79 -2.78 16.11
CA ASP A 209 -5.05 -3.39 15.70
C ASP A 209 -5.71 -2.62 14.55
N GLY A 210 -5.66 -1.29 14.58
CA GLY A 210 -6.18 -0.45 13.50
C GLY A 210 -5.40 -0.63 12.20
N TRP A 211 -4.07 -0.76 12.27
CA TRP A 211 -3.24 -1.01 11.09
C TRP A 211 -3.46 -2.40 10.51
N LEU A 212 -3.60 -3.43 11.35
CA LEU A 212 -3.86 -4.80 10.91
C LEU A 212 -5.27 -4.96 10.33
N ASN A 213 -6.30 -4.38 10.98
CA ASN A 213 -7.66 -4.38 10.44
C ASN A 213 -7.74 -3.68 9.06
N ARG A 214 -7.00 -2.58 8.89
CA ARG A 214 -6.89 -1.90 7.59
C ARG A 214 -6.17 -2.76 6.55
N LEU A 215 -5.14 -3.48 6.94
CA LEU A 215 -4.43 -4.41 6.06
C LEU A 215 -5.35 -5.54 5.56
N GLU A 216 -6.13 -6.17 6.45
CA GLU A 216 -7.11 -7.19 6.06
C GLU A 216 -8.19 -6.64 5.13
N ALA A 217 -8.73 -5.45 5.43
CA ALA A 217 -9.67 -4.76 4.55
C ALA A 217 -9.05 -4.45 3.17
N ARG A 218 -7.76 -4.15 3.12
CA ARG A 218 -7.02 -3.92 1.88
C ARG A 218 -6.85 -5.19 1.06
N VAL A 219 -6.51 -6.31 1.70
CA VAL A 219 -6.44 -7.63 1.04
C VAL A 219 -7.80 -8.00 0.45
N ALA A 220 -8.90 -7.74 1.17
CA ALA A 220 -10.25 -7.97 0.64
C ALA A 220 -10.56 -7.11 -0.61
N ILE A 221 -10.16 -5.84 -0.62
CA ILE A 221 -10.32 -4.97 -1.81
C ILE A 221 -9.42 -5.40 -2.96
N ALA A 222 -8.20 -5.85 -2.67
CA ALA A 222 -7.30 -6.39 -3.69
C ALA A 222 -7.94 -7.60 -4.41
N HIS A 223 -8.60 -8.49 -3.66
CA HIS A 223 -9.38 -9.59 -4.24
C HIS A 223 -10.56 -9.11 -5.09
N GLN A 224 -11.26 -8.05 -4.69
CA GLN A 224 -12.31 -7.46 -5.53
C GLN A 224 -11.75 -6.91 -6.85
N PHE A 225 -10.53 -6.36 -6.83
CA PHE A 225 -9.88 -5.85 -8.05
C PHE A 225 -9.44 -6.98 -8.98
N LEU A 226 -8.89 -8.06 -8.41
CA LEU A 226 -8.56 -9.29 -9.15
C LEU A 226 -9.81 -9.90 -9.78
N ALA A 227 -10.89 -10.11 -9.02
CA ALA A 227 -12.13 -10.65 -9.54
C ALA A 227 -12.76 -9.75 -10.62
N ALA A 228 -12.71 -8.43 -10.43
CA ALA A 228 -13.22 -7.49 -11.43
C ALA A 228 -12.43 -7.58 -12.74
N ARG A 229 -11.10 -7.77 -12.70
CA ARG A 229 -10.25 -7.97 -13.90
C ARG A 229 -10.74 -9.15 -14.74
N ASP A 230 -11.05 -10.27 -14.09
CA ASP A 230 -11.37 -11.54 -14.75
C ASP A 230 -12.85 -11.62 -15.17
N ALA A 231 -13.69 -10.68 -14.73
CA ALA A 231 -15.08 -10.59 -15.16
C ALA A 231 -15.19 -10.26 -16.68
N PRO A 232 -16.03 -10.99 -17.43
CA PRO A 232 -16.27 -10.70 -18.84
C PRO A 232 -16.79 -9.26 -18.98
N ALA A 233 -16.33 -8.55 -20.02
CA ALA A 233 -16.84 -7.22 -20.32
C ALA A 233 -18.36 -7.31 -20.48
N ALA A 234 -19.11 -6.58 -19.65
CA ALA A 234 -20.55 -6.48 -19.77
C ALA A 234 -20.88 -6.09 -21.22
N VAL A 235 -21.58 -6.96 -21.93
CA VAL A 235 -22.09 -6.67 -23.27
C VAL A 235 -23.13 -5.56 -23.08
N ALA A 236 -22.80 -4.35 -23.55
CA ALA A 236 -23.70 -3.21 -23.60
C ALA A 236 -24.73 -3.37 -24.71
#